data_AF-Q1ACU7-F1
#
_entry.id   AF-Q1ACU7-F1
#
_cell.length_a   1.000
_cell.length_b   1.000
_cell.length_c   1.000
_cell.angle_alpha   90.00
_cell.angle_beta   90.00
_cell.angle_gamma   90.00
#
_symmetry.space_group_name_H-M   'P 1'
#
loop_
_entity.id
_entity.type
_entity.pdbx_description
1 polymer ?
#
loop_
_entity_poly.entity_id
_entity_poly.type
_entity_poly.pdbx_seq_one_letter_code
_entity_poly.pdbx_strand_id
1 'polypeptide(L)'
;TSETGYIQRRLVKAMEDIMVKYDGTVRNSLGDVIQFLYGEDGMDAVWIESQKLDSLKMKKAEFDRVFKYEIDDENWNPSYMLPEHVEDLKTIREFRNVFDAEVQKLEADRYQLGTEIATTGDNSWPMPVNLKRLIWNAQKTFKVDLRRPSDMHPMEIVEAVDKLQERLKVVPGDDLISVEAQKNATLFFNILLRSTFASKRVLKEYRLTREAFEWVIGEIESRFLQSLVAPGEMIGCVAA
;
A
#
# COMPACT_ATOMS: atom_id res chain seq x y z
N THR A 1 -24.46 -18.34 30.58
CA THR A 1 -23.16 -19.05 30.52
C THR A 1 -23.23 -20.32 29.67
N SER A 2 -24.31 -21.10 29.73
CA SER A 2 -24.44 -22.36 28.94
C SER A 2 -24.64 -22.15 27.43
N GLU A 3 -25.36 -21.09 27.03
CA GLU A 3 -25.68 -20.85 25.61
C GLU A 3 -24.47 -20.39 24.79
N THR A 4 -23.63 -19.51 25.35
CA THR A 4 -22.43 -19.01 24.67
C THR A 4 -21.42 -20.13 24.39
N GLY A 5 -21.22 -21.05 25.34
CA GLY A 5 -20.35 -22.21 25.14
C GLY A 5 -20.90 -23.22 24.11
N TYR A 6 -22.23 -23.38 24.05
CA TYR A 6 -22.86 -24.23 23.04
C TYR A 6 -22.71 -23.63 21.63
N ILE A 7 -22.87 -22.31 21.48
CA ILE A 7 -22.65 -21.61 20.20
C ILE A 7 -21.18 -21.75 19.76
N GLN A 8 -20.22 -21.46 20.65
CA GLN A 8 -18.79 -21.60 20.34
C GLN A 8 -18.45 -23.03 19.88
N ARG A 9 -18.93 -24.06 20.61
CA ARG A 9 -18.68 -25.46 20.22
C ARG A 9 -19.26 -25.81 18.85
N ARG A 10 -20.44 -25.27 18.51
CA ARG A 10 -21.05 -25.48 17.19
C ARG A 10 -20.24 -24.81 16.08
N LEU A 11 -19.72 -23.61 16.31
CA LEU A 11 -18.86 -22.90 15.34
C LEU A 11 -17.55 -23.66 15.11
N VAL A 12 -16.86 -24.05 16.19
CA VAL A 12 -15.60 -24.81 16.09
C VAL A 12 -15.82 -26.12 15.34
N LYS A 13 -16.87 -26.87 15.68
CA LYS A 13 -17.16 -28.14 15.00
C LYS A 13 -17.54 -28.01 13.53
N ALA A 14 -18.10 -26.86 13.13
CA ALA A 14 -18.45 -26.60 11.74
C ALA A 14 -17.25 -26.14 10.90
N MET A 15 -16.21 -25.59 11.54
CA MET A 15 -15.08 -24.95 10.85
C MET A 15 -13.72 -25.63 11.12
N GLU A 16 -13.68 -26.71 11.90
CA GLU A 16 -12.42 -27.34 12.33
C GLU A 16 -11.57 -27.93 11.21
N ASP A 17 -12.14 -28.18 10.03
CA ASP A 17 -11.46 -28.77 8.89
C ASP A 17 -11.05 -27.76 7.81
N ILE A 18 -11.33 -26.47 8.04
CA ILE A 18 -11.02 -25.40 7.11
C ILE A 18 -9.56 -24.95 7.32
N MET A 19 -8.77 -25.03 6.26
CA MET A 19 -7.36 -24.66 6.29
C MET A 19 -6.91 -24.00 4.98
N VAL A 20 -5.84 -23.21 5.08
CA VAL A 20 -5.16 -22.62 3.92
C VAL A 20 -4.28 -23.67 3.26
N LYS A 21 -4.37 -23.80 1.94
CA LYS A 21 -3.55 -24.70 1.13
C LYS A 21 -2.36 -23.98 0.52
N TYR A 22 -1.38 -24.73 0.01
CA TYR A 22 -0.15 -24.20 -0.59
C TYR A 22 -0.37 -23.35 -1.85
N ASP A 23 -1.54 -23.46 -2.48
CA ASP A 23 -1.94 -22.62 -3.61
C ASP A 23 -2.61 -21.30 -3.18
N GLY A 24 -2.66 -21.01 -1.87
CA GLY A 24 -3.29 -19.81 -1.30
C GLY A 24 -4.81 -19.92 -1.11
N THR A 25 -5.42 -20.99 -1.62
CA THR A 25 -6.87 -21.21 -1.49
C THR A 25 -7.22 -21.75 -0.10
N VAL A 26 -8.43 -21.44 0.35
CA VAL A 26 -9.01 -21.97 1.58
C VAL A 26 -9.92 -23.14 1.22
N ARG A 27 -9.65 -24.32 1.78
CA ARG A 27 -10.43 -25.52 1.50
C ARG A 27 -10.82 -26.29 2.76
N ASN A 28 -11.94 -27.01 2.68
CA ASN A 28 -12.35 -27.98 3.69
C ASN A 28 -11.60 -29.32 3.54
N SER A 29 -11.95 -30.31 4.38
CA SER A 29 -11.36 -31.65 4.32
C SER A 29 -11.72 -32.44 3.06
N LEU A 30 -12.84 -32.14 2.41
CA LEU A 30 -13.29 -32.78 1.17
C LEU A 30 -12.59 -32.21 -0.07
N GLY A 31 -11.90 -31.08 0.07
CA GLY A 31 -11.21 -30.39 -1.02
C GLY A 31 -12.06 -29.34 -1.71
N ASP A 32 -13.25 -29.04 -1.20
CA ASP A 32 -14.09 -27.96 -1.69
C ASP A 32 -13.47 -26.61 -1.34
N VAL A 33 -13.47 -25.69 -2.30
CA VAL A 33 -12.94 -24.33 -2.13
C VAL A 33 -13.99 -23.46 -1.45
N ILE A 34 -13.63 -22.87 -0.31
CA ILE A 34 -14.47 -21.93 0.44
C ILE A 34 -14.11 -20.49 0.05
N GLN A 35 -12.82 -20.17 -0.04
CA GLN A 35 -12.31 -18.89 -0.54
C GLN A 35 -11.15 -19.13 -1.50
N PHE A 36 -11.07 -18.32 -2.55
CA PHE A 36 -9.95 -18.37 -3.50
C PHE A 36 -8.65 -17.81 -2.91
N LEU A 37 -8.77 -16.88 -1.97
CA LEU A 37 -7.66 -16.32 -1.23
C LEU A 37 -8.14 -16.02 0.20
N TYR A 38 -7.34 -16.41 1.19
CA TYR A 38 -7.67 -16.17 2.60
C TYR A 38 -7.89 -14.68 2.85
N GLY A 39 -9.02 -14.31 3.45
CA GLY A 39 -9.33 -12.91 3.77
C GLY A 39 -9.47 -11.99 2.56
N GLU A 40 -9.57 -12.54 1.34
CA GLU A 40 -9.58 -11.84 0.05
C GLU A 40 -8.29 -11.05 -0.28
N ASP A 41 -7.31 -10.99 0.63
CA ASP A 41 -6.03 -10.30 0.47
C ASP A 41 -4.81 -11.20 0.71
N GLY A 42 -4.99 -12.39 1.27
CA GLY A 42 -3.94 -13.38 1.56
C GLY A 42 -3.12 -13.05 2.80
N MET A 43 -3.59 -12.14 3.65
CA MET A 43 -2.83 -11.63 4.80
C MET A 43 -3.26 -12.31 6.10
N ASP A 44 -2.30 -12.59 6.97
CA ASP A 44 -2.55 -13.02 8.34
C ASP A 44 -3.01 -11.83 9.20
N ALA A 45 -4.14 -12.01 9.88
CA ALA A 45 -4.79 -11.03 10.74
C ALA A 45 -3.89 -10.50 11.86
N VAL A 46 -2.88 -11.27 12.30
CA VAL A 46 -1.92 -10.84 13.34
C VAL A 46 -1.07 -9.65 12.89
N TRP A 47 -0.83 -9.51 11.58
CA TRP A 47 0.03 -8.48 11.01
C TRP A 47 -0.71 -7.23 10.53
N ILE A 48 -2.04 -7.22 10.70
CA ILE A 48 -2.91 -6.16 10.19
C ILE A 48 -3.06 -5.05 11.25
N GLU A 49 -2.84 -3.81 10.84
CA GLU A 49 -3.03 -2.63 11.69
C GLU A 49 -4.00 -1.64 11.03
N SER A 50 -4.74 -0.86 11.83
CA SER A 50 -5.62 0.19 11.28
C SER A 50 -4.79 1.37 10.75
N GLN A 51 -4.92 1.66 9.46
CA GLN A 51 -4.20 2.71 8.76
C GLN A 51 -5.15 3.71 8.12
N LYS A 52 -4.73 4.98 8.09
CA LYS A 52 -5.54 6.08 7.54
C LYS A 52 -5.22 6.33 6.08
N LEU A 53 -6.24 6.30 5.23
CA LEU A 53 -6.22 6.75 3.85
C LEU A 53 -6.41 8.27 3.81
N ASP A 54 -5.29 8.99 3.71
CA ASP A 54 -5.30 10.45 3.71
C ASP A 54 -6.00 11.02 2.44
N SER A 55 -5.83 10.35 1.29
CA SER A 55 -6.35 10.80 -0.01
C SER A 55 -7.89 10.85 -0.12
N LEU A 56 -8.60 10.03 0.65
CA LEU A 56 -10.06 9.88 0.54
C LEU A 56 -10.81 11.14 0.98
N LYS A 57 -10.39 11.75 2.11
CA LYS A 57 -11.10 12.90 2.74
C LYS A 57 -10.62 14.27 2.25
N MET A 58 -9.51 14.34 1.53
CA MET A 58 -8.94 15.62 1.06
C MET A 58 -9.89 16.33 0.09
N LYS A 59 -9.98 17.66 0.15
CA LYS A 59 -10.67 18.43 -0.91
C LYS A 59 -9.80 18.47 -2.17
N LYS A 60 -10.38 18.69 -3.35
CA LYS A 60 -9.63 18.77 -4.63
C LYS A 60 -8.47 19.78 -4.56
N ALA A 61 -8.72 20.98 -4.02
CA ALA A 61 -7.68 22.00 -3.85
C ALA A 61 -6.54 21.58 -2.91
N GLU A 62 -6.84 20.78 -1.88
CA GLU A 62 -5.82 20.24 -0.97
C GLU A 62 -5.05 19.10 -1.61
N PHE A 63 -5.75 18.22 -2.34
CA PHE A 63 -5.18 17.13 -3.11
C PHE A 63 -4.15 17.65 -4.12
N ASP A 64 -4.51 18.67 -4.91
CA ASP A 64 -3.59 19.25 -5.90
C ASP A 64 -2.35 19.86 -5.22
N ARG A 65 -2.52 20.50 -4.05
CA ARG A 65 -1.39 21.04 -3.28
C ARG A 65 -0.46 19.97 -2.73
N VAL A 66 -0.98 18.81 -2.36
CA VAL A 66 -0.19 17.70 -1.78
C VAL A 66 0.52 16.90 -2.87
N PHE A 67 -0.15 16.60 -3.98
CA PHE A 67 0.33 15.64 -4.98
C PHE A 67 0.89 16.27 -6.26
N LYS A 68 0.33 17.39 -6.75
CA LYS A 68 0.70 17.95 -8.06
C LYS A 68 1.85 18.95 -7.97
N TYR A 69 2.87 18.83 -8.83
CA TYR A 69 3.94 19.84 -8.92
C TYR A 69 3.47 21.09 -9.69
N GLU A 70 3.95 22.26 -9.29
CA GLU A 70 3.61 23.56 -9.88
C GLU A 70 4.64 23.93 -10.96
N ILE A 71 4.90 23.00 -11.90
CA ILE A 71 5.99 23.12 -12.90
C ILE A 71 5.75 24.30 -13.87
N ASP A 72 4.47 24.60 -14.16
CA ASP A 72 4.07 25.69 -15.06
C ASP A 72 4.28 27.09 -14.48
N ASP A 73 4.48 27.22 -13.16
CA ASP A 73 4.71 28.52 -12.53
C ASP A 73 6.20 28.89 -12.65
N GLU A 74 6.47 30.01 -13.32
CA GLU A 74 7.84 30.52 -13.51
C GLU A 74 8.54 30.79 -12.18
N ASN A 75 7.80 31.19 -11.14
CA ASN A 75 8.31 31.48 -9.81
C ASN A 75 8.40 30.24 -8.91
N TRP A 76 8.08 29.05 -9.42
CA TRP A 76 8.17 27.84 -8.64
C TRP A 76 9.63 27.47 -8.34
N ASN A 77 9.99 27.63 -7.06
CA ASN A 77 11.29 27.25 -6.52
C ASN A 77 11.10 26.52 -5.17
N PRO A 78 10.93 25.19 -5.18
CA PRO A 78 10.62 24.41 -3.99
C PRO A 78 11.82 24.30 -3.03
N SER A 79 11.61 24.58 -1.73
CA SER A 79 12.65 24.42 -0.69
C SER A 79 12.98 22.97 -0.31
N TYR A 80 12.33 21.99 -0.95
CA TYR A 80 12.46 20.56 -0.66
C TYR A 80 13.28 19.78 -1.67
N MET A 81 13.70 20.42 -2.75
CA MET A 81 14.43 19.81 -3.84
C MET A 81 15.69 20.62 -4.12
N LEU A 82 16.73 19.96 -4.65
CA LEU A 82 17.91 20.65 -5.15
C LEU A 82 17.55 21.45 -6.43
N PRO A 83 18.14 22.64 -6.63
CA PRO A 83 17.86 23.47 -7.82
C PRO A 83 18.10 22.74 -9.14
N GLU A 84 19.11 21.86 -9.19
CA GLU A 84 19.45 21.05 -10.36
C GLU A 84 18.25 20.19 -10.80
N HIS A 85 17.63 19.46 -9.86
CA HIS A 85 16.47 18.62 -10.16
C HIS A 85 15.23 19.46 -10.53
N VAL A 86 15.09 20.68 -10.02
CA VAL A 86 14.00 21.58 -10.40
C VAL A 86 14.16 22.03 -11.86
N GLU A 87 15.38 22.29 -12.30
CA GLU A 87 15.69 22.65 -13.68
C GLU A 87 15.44 21.48 -14.64
N ASP A 88 15.81 20.26 -14.23
CA ASP A 88 15.52 19.03 -14.97
C ASP A 88 14.01 18.86 -15.20
N LEU A 89 13.20 19.08 -14.16
CA LEU A 89 11.73 19.00 -14.25
C LEU A 89 11.11 20.04 -15.18
N LYS A 90 11.71 21.24 -15.29
CA LYS A 90 11.22 22.31 -16.19
C LYS A 90 11.64 22.07 -17.64
N THR A 91 12.81 21.47 -17.84
CA THR A 91 13.41 21.30 -19.17
C THR A 91 12.90 20.06 -19.89
N ILE A 92 12.75 18.95 -19.16
CA ILE A 92 12.46 17.62 -19.73
C ILE A 92 10.95 17.38 -19.76
N ARG A 93 10.38 17.23 -20.97
CA ARG A 93 8.94 17.02 -21.16
C ARG A 93 8.48 15.63 -20.72
N GLU A 94 9.35 14.64 -20.85
CA GLU A 94 9.11 13.25 -20.47
C GLU A 94 8.80 13.14 -18.98
N PHE A 95 9.54 13.88 -18.14
CA PHE A 95 9.33 13.93 -16.70
C PHE A 95 7.96 14.49 -16.35
N ARG A 96 7.55 15.57 -16.99
CA ARG A 96 6.21 16.14 -16.81
C ARG A 96 5.11 15.12 -17.10
N ASN A 97 5.22 14.37 -18.19
CA ASN A 97 4.23 13.34 -18.54
C ASN A 97 4.13 12.24 -17.46
N VAL A 98 5.26 11.83 -16.87
CA VAL A 98 5.27 10.83 -15.80
C VAL A 98 4.60 11.35 -14.54
N PHE A 99 4.87 12.59 -14.11
CA PHE A 99 4.23 13.15 -12.91
C PHE A 99 2.75 13.48 -13.13
N ASP A 100 2.37 13.92 -14.33
CA ASP A 100 0.96 14.09 -14.68
C ASP A 100 0.23 12.73 -14.67
N ALA A 101 0.87 11.66 -15.15
CA ALA A 101 0.34 10.30 -15.06
C ALA A 101 0.26 9.79 -13.61
N GLU A 102 1.24 10.10 -12.75
CA GLU A 102 1.21 9.79 -11.32
C GLU A 102 -0.04 10.41 -10.65
N VAL A 103 -0.28 11.70 -10.91
CA VAL A 103 -1.44 12.42 -10.34
C VAL A 103 -2.76 11.84 -10.89
N GLN A 104 -2.84 11.56 -12.20
CA GLN A 104 -4.02 10.92 -12.79
C GLN A 104 -4.32 9.55 -12.16
N LYS A 105 -3.29 8.74 -11.90
CA LYS A 105 -3.43 7.44 -11.23
C LYS A 105 -3.98 7.62 -9.81
N LEU A 106 -3.48 8.58 -9.05
CA LEU A 106 -3.98 8.90 -7.70
C LEU A 106 -5.42 9.44 -7.71
N GLU A 107 -5.82 10.19 -8.74
CA GLU A 107 -7.20 10.64 -8.92
C GLU A 107 -8.14 9.47 -9.22
N ALA A 108 -7.73 8.56 -10.10
CA ALA A 108 -8.47 7.34 -10.40
C ALA A 108 -8.63 6.45 -9.16
N ASP A 109 -7.53 6.23 -8.41
CA ASP A 109 -7.55 5.50 -7.15
C ASP A 109 -8.53 6.13 -6.15
N ARG A 110 -8.52 7.47 -6.04
CA ARG A 110 -9.43 8.19 -5.16
C ARG A 110 -10.89 8.06 -5.58
N TYR A 111 -11.17 8.10 -6.89
CA TYR A 111 -12.51 7.89 -7.41
C TYR A 111 -13.00 6.49 -7.05
N GLN A 112 -12.19 5.46 -7.34
CA GLN A 112 -12.51 4.07 -7.05
C GLN A 112 -12.75 3.82 -5.55
N LEU A 113 -11.90 4.40 -4.68
CA LEU A 113 -12.10 4.33 -3.23
C LEU A 113 -13.44 4.92 -2.81
N GLY A 114 -13.84 6.07 -3.39
CA GLY A 114 -15.07 6.76 -3.02
C GLY A 114 -16.34 6.12 -3.58
N THR A 115 -16.27 5.45 -4.73
CA THR A 115 -17.44 4.86 -5.40
C THR A 115 -17.68 3.40 -5.04
N GLU A 116 -16.63 2.59 -4.95
CA GLU A 116 -16.75 1.13 -4.86
C GLU A 116 -16.39 0.60 -3.47
N ILE A 117 -15.37 1.15 -2.82
CA ILE A 117 -14.73 0.51 -1.66
C ILE A 117 -15.21 1.13 -0.33
N ALA A 118 -15.03 2.44 -0.14
CA ALA A 118 -15.28 3.15 1.11
C ALA A 118 -16.51 4.07 1.01
N THR A 119 -17.64 3.51 0.60
CA THR A 119 -18.92 4.25 0.40
C THR A 119 -19.44 4.92 1.67
N THR A 120 -19.06 4.43 2.86
CA THR A 120 -19.40 5.04 4.16
C THR A 120 -18.60 6.31 4.45
N GLY A 121 -17.52 6.58 3.71
CA GLY A 121 -16.60 7.69 3.95
C GLY A 121 -15.60 7.45 5.09
N ASP A 122 -15.54 6.22 5.61
CA ASP A 122 -14.53 5.83 6.57
C ASP A 122 -13.16 5.76 5.92
N ASN A 123 -12.19 6.44 6.53
CA ASN A 123 -10.83 6.50 6.01
C ASN A 123 -9.83 5.72 6.85
N SER A 124 -10.28 4.97 7.86
CA SER A 124 -9.43 4.10 8.67
C SER A 124 -9.72 2.66 8.29
N TRP A 125 -8.73 1.97 7.74
CA TRP A 125 -8.91 0.61 7.24
C TRP A 125 -7.80 -0.31 7.74
N PRO A 126 -8.12 -1.56 8.08
CA PRO A 126 -7.14 -2.57 8.42
C PRO A 126 -6.26 -2.89 7.19
N MET A 127 -4.95 -2.70 7.30
CA MET A 127 -3.99 -3.02 6.24
C MET A 127 -2.67 -3.54 6.84
N PRO A 128 -1.97 -4.46 6.15
CA PRO A 128 -0.65 -4.90 6.58
C PRO A 128 0.35 -3.75 6.48
N VAL A 129 1.50 -3.88 7.18
CA VAL A 129 2.64 -2.96 7.12
C VAL A 129 2.27 -1.48 7.39
N ASN A 130 2.46 -1.03 8.64
CA ASN A 130 2.21 0.37 9.00
C ASN A 130 3.22 1.34 8.36
N LEU A 131 2.84 1.96 7.24
CA LEU A 131 3.74 2.80 6.44
C LEU A 131 4.19 4.06 7.18
N LYS A 132 3.29 4.69 7.93
CA LYS A 132 3.60 5.91 8.71
C LYS A 132 4.68 5.63 9.77
N ARG A 133 4.60 4.47 10.42
CA ARG A 133 5.61 4.03 11.40
C ARG A 133 6.96 3.75 10.73
N LEU A 134 6.97 3.13 9.56
CA LEU A 134 8.21 2.88 8.81
C LEU A 134 8.91 4.18 8.39
N ILE A 135 8.15 5.16 7.88
CA ILE A 135 8.68 6.48 7.53
C ILE A 135 9.27 7.16 8.77
N TRP A 136 8.57 7.12 9.90
CA TRP A 136 9.06 7.71 11.15
C TRP A 136 10.33 7.02 11.66
N ASN A 137 10.38 5.68 11.60
CA ASN A 137 11.57 4.91 11.96
C ASN A 137 12.75 5.30 11.06
N ALA A 138 12.54 5.42 9.75
CA ALA A 138 13.58 5.84 8.81
C ALA A 138 14.11 7.24 9.14
N GLN A 139 13.21 8.20 9.39
CA GLN A 139 13.61 9.56 9.79
C GLN A 139 14.47 9.56 11.06
N LYS A 140 14.18 8.69 12.03
CA LYS A 140 14.95 8.56 13.27
C LYS A 140 16.29 7.86 13.06
N THR A 141 16.32 6.74 12.35
CA THR A 141 17.53 5.96 12.10
C THR A 141 18.57 6.75 11.31
N PHE A 142 18.13 7.41 10.23
CA PHE A 142 19.01 8.18 9.35
C PHE A 142 19.17 9.65 9.78
N LYS A 143 18.55 10.05 10.90
CA LYS A 143 18.61 11.42 11.44
C LYS A 143 18.29 12.49 10.39
N VAL A 144 17.20 12.27 9.66
CA VAL A 144 16.76 13.14 8.57
C VAL A 144 16.45 14.55 9.10
N ASP A 145 17.07 15.56 8.48
CA ASP A 145 16.80 16.97 8.79
C ASP A 145 15.68 17.51 7.89
N LEU A 146 14.52 17.78 8.47
CA LEU A 146 13.34 18.27 7.75
C LEU A 146 13.53 19.67 7.13
N ARG A 147 14.58 20.41 7.53
CA ARG A 147 14.88 21.73 6.97
C ARG A 147 15.72 21.67 5.71
N ARG A 148 16.44 20.57 5.48
CA ARG A 148 17.30 20.43 4.31
C ARG A 148 16.50 19.88 3.12
N PRO A 149 16.89 20.22 1.88
CA PRO A 149 16.36 19.54 0.72
C PRO A 149 16.83 18.07 0.71
N SER A 150 16.01 17.21 0.10
CA SER A 150 16.42 15.83 -0.16
C SER A 150 17.42 15.79 -1.31
N ASP A 151 18.31 14.80 -1.28
CA ASP A 151 19.31 14.48 -2.31
C ASP A 151 18.73 13.63 -3.46
N MET A 152 17.46 13.26 -3.36
CA MET A 152 16.82 12.31 -4.26
C MET A 152 16.15 12.99 -5.44
N HIS A 153 16.33 12.40 -6.62
CA HIS A 153 15.60 12.81 -7.80
C HIS A 153 14.15 12.25 -7.79
N PRO A 154 13.11 13.05 -8.09
CA PRO A 154 11.72 12.60 -8.04
C PRO A 154 11.40 11.36 -8.90
N MET A 155 12.11 11.18 -10.02
CA MET A 155 11.96 10.00 -10.88
C MET A 155 12.35 8.70 -10.18
N GLU A 156 13.39 8.74 -9.34
CA GLU A 156 13.84 7.56 -8.59
C GLU A 156 12.74 7.04 -7.67
N ILE A 157 11.91 7.95 -7.11
CA ILE A 157 10.77 7.60 -6.25
C ILE A 157 9.70 6.86 -7.04
N VAL A 158 9.30 7.43 -8.20
CA VAL A 158 8.25 6.84 -9.04
C VAL A 158 8.66 5.45 -9.51
N GLU A 159 9.89 5.32 -10.04
CA GLU A 159 10.40 4.02 -10.47
C GLU A 159 10.50 3.01 -9.34
N ALA A 160 10.96 3.42 -8.15
CA ALA A 160 11.07 2.52 -7.01
C ALA A 160 9.70 2.04 -6.52
N VAL A 161 8.71 2.92 -6.52
CA VAL A 161 7.33 2.60 -6.14
C VAL A 161 6.67 1.64 -7.13
N ASP A 162 6.89 1.82 -8.44
CA ASP A 162 6.39 0.90 -9.46
C ASP A 162 7.11 -0.46 -9.38
N LYS A 163 8.44 -0.47 -9.23
CA LYS A 163 9.21 -1.71 -9.01
C LYS A 163 8.78 -2.44 -7.72
N LEU A 164 8.43 -1.72 -6.66
CA LEU A 164 7.94 -2.31 -5.42
C LEU A 164 6.57 -2.97 -5.66
N GLN A 165 5.63 -2.31 -6.34
CA GLN A 165 4.31 -2.89 -6.66
C GLN A 165 4.43 -4.22 -7.42
N GLU A 166 5.41 -4.37 -8.31
CA GLU A 166 5.65 -5.62 -9.05
C GLU A 166 6.20 -6.76 -8.17
N ARG A 167 6.95 -6.42 -7.11
CA ARG A 167 7.54 -7.41 -6.18
C ARG A 167 6.56 -7.92 -5.15
N LEU A 168 5.55 -7.15 -4.80
CA LEU A 168 4.53 -7.49 -3.80
C LEU A 168 3.53 -8.54 -4.35
N LYS A 169 4.00 -9.77 -4.57
CA LYS A 169 3.19 -10.88 -5.09
C LYS A 169 2.49 -11.66 -3.97
N VAL A 170 1.19 -11.86 -4.11
CA VAL A 170 0.35 -12.68 -3.23
C VAL A 170 -0.10 -13.94 -3.99
N VAL A 171 -0.64 -13.75 -5.19
CA VAL A 171 -1.05 -14.83 -6.10
C VAL A 171 0.05 -15.02 -7.15
N PRO A 172 0.75 -16.17 -7.14
CA PRO A 172 1.76 -16.47 -8.15
C PRO A 172 1.08 -16.95 -9.45
N GLY A 173 1.53 -16.43 -10.59
CA GLY A 173 1.08 -16.87 -11.92
C GLY A 173 1.15 -15.74 -12.95
N ASP A 174 1.32 -16.12 -14.22
CA ASP A 174 1.40 -15.20 -15.36
C ASP A 174 0.17 -15.34 -16.29
N ASP A 175 -0.76 -16.23 -15.96
CA ASP A 175 -2.02 -16.38 -16.68
C ASP A 175 -2.97 -15.22 -16.38
N LEU A 176 -3.91 -14.96 -17.31
CA LEU A 176 -4.83 -13.83 -17.23
C LEU A 176 -5.63 -13.80 -15.91
N ILE A 177 -6.00 -14.97 -15.39
CA ILE A 177 -6.77 -15.08 -14.15
C ILE A 177 -5.90 -14.75 -12.95
N SER A 178 -4.68 -15.30 -12.87
CA SER A 178 -3.73 -14.98 -11.79
C SER A 178 -3.34 -13.51 -11.76
N VAL A 179 -3.15 -12.88 -12.92
CA VAL A 179 -2.84 -11.44 -13.00
C VAL A 179 -3.99 -10.58 -12.48
N GLU A 180 -5.23 -10.94 -12.83
CA GLU A 180 -6.43 -10.25 -12.33
C GLU A 180 -6.61 -10.48 -10.82
N ALA A 181 -6.45 -11.71 -10.35
CA ALA A 181 -6.54 -12.05 -8.93
C ALA A 181 -5.48 -11.32 -8.10
N GLN A 182 -4.24 -11.26 -8.58
CA GLN A 182 -3.14 -10.54 -7.94
C GLN A 182 -3.42 -9.03 -7.86
N LYS A 183 -3.94 -8.45 -8.95
CA LYS A 183 -4.31 -7.04 -8.99
C LYS A 183 -5.40 -6.73 -7.96
N ASN A 184 -6.40 -7.60 -7.83
CA ASN A 184 -7.50 -7.41 -6.88
C ASN A 184 -7.03 -7.58 -5.43
N ALA A 185 -6.27 -8.63 -5.14
CA ALA A 185 -5.75 -8.92 -3.79
C ALA A 185 -4.90 -7.76 -3.23
N THR A 186 -4.09 -7.13 -4.08
CA THR A 186 -3.18 -6.04 -3.66
C THR A 186 -3.70 -4.64 -3.97
N LEU A 187 -4.89 -4.51 -4.57
CA LEU A 187 -5.43 -3.22 -5.03
C LEU A 187 -5.40 -2.17 -3.92
N PHE A 188 -5.93 -2.54 -2.75
CA PHE A 188 -6.10 -1.62 -1.64
C PHE A 188 -4.77 -1.19 -1.02
N PHE A 189 -3.86 -2.14 -0.81
CA PHE A 189 -2.51 -1.86 -0.32
C PHE A 189 -1.71 -0.99 -1.33
N ASN A 190 -1.85 -1.27 -2.62
CA ASN A 190 -1.19 -0.49 -3.68
C ASN A 190 -1.70 0.96 -3.72
N ILE A 191 -3.00 1.19 -3.51
CA ILE A 191 -3.55 2.54 -3.40
C ILE A 191 -2.96 3.27 -2.18
N LEU A 192 -2.88 2.62 -1.02
CA LEU A 192 -2.27 3.18 0.17
C LEU A 192 -0.79 3.52 -0.09
N LEU A 193 -0.05 2.62 -0.72
CA LEU A 193 1.37 2.76 -1.02
C LEU A 193 1.60 3.95 -1.96
N ARG A 194 0.86 4.03 -3.07
CA ARG A 194 0.93 5.17 -4.02
C ARG A 194 0.56 6.49 -3.35
N SER A 195 -0.52 6.51 -2.57
CA SER A 195 -0.94 7.75 -1.89
C SER A 195 0.04 8.22 -0.81
N THR A 196 0.77 7.29 -0.18
CA THR A 196 1.73 7.59 0.88
C THR A 196 3.08 7.99 0.30
N PHE A 197 3.60 7.22 -0.65
CA PHE A 197 4.91 7.41 -1.27
C PHE A 197 4.87 8.20 -2.58
N ALA A 198 3.84 9.01 -2.79
CA ALA A 198 3.80 9.94 -3.91
C ALA A 198 5.05 10.83 -3.90
N SER A 199 5.64 11.05 -5.07
CA SER A 199 6.95 11.71 -5.22
C SER A 199 7.03 13.04 -4.46
N LYS A 200 5.99 13.88 -4.60
CA LYS A 200 5.92 15.18 -3.93
C LYS A 200 5.84 15.06 -2.41
N ARG A 201 5.12 14.07 -1.87
CA ARG A 201 4.98 13.86 -0.41
C ARG A 201 6.29 13.39 0.21
N VAL A 202 6.96 12.44 -0.44
CA VAL A 202 8.25 11.92 0.02
C VAL A 202 9.28 13.04 0.16
N LEU A 203 9.35 13.93 -0.83
CA LEU A 203 10.31 15.04 -0.81
C LEU A 203 9.87 16.17 0.12
N LYS A 204 8.60 16.58 0.07
CA LYS A 204 8.12 17.77 0.79
C LYS A 204 7.79 17.49 2.27
N GLU A 205 7.01 16.44 2.54
CA GLU A 205 6.51 16.10 3.88
C GLU A 205 7.53 15.30 4.67
N TYR A 206 8.06 14.22 4.07
CA TYR A 206 8.91 13.28 4.79
C TYR A 206 10.40 13.62 4.70
N ARG A 207 10.81 14.34 3.64
CA ARG A 207 12.19 14.80 3.41
C ARG A 207 13.20 13.64 3.40
N LEU A 208 12.77 12.47 2.94
CA LEU A 208 13.62 11.27 2.97
C LEU A 208 14.82 11.44 2.04
N THR A 209 15.99 11.00 2.50
CA THR A 209 17.19 10.88 1.67
C THR A 209 17.16 9.60 0.84
N ARG A 210 18.04 9.47 -0.16
CA ARG A 210 18.16 8.25 -0.98
C ARG A 210 18.29 6.99 -0.11
N GLU A 211 19.26 6.98 0.80
CA GLU A 211 19.52 5.84 1.70
C GLU A 211 18.31 5.51 2.60
N ALA A 212 17.66 6.53 3.15
CA ALA A 212 16.51 6.34 4.04
C ALA A 212 15.32 5.73 3.30
N PHE A 213 15.09 6.15 2.05
CA PHE A 213 13.99 5.64 1.23
C PHE A 213 14.25 4.23 0.72
N GLU A 214 15.46 3.91 0.25
CA GLU A 214 15.84 2.54 -0.11
C GLU A 214 15.63 1.57 1.06
N TRP A 215 16.00 2.00 2.27
CA TRP A 215 15.73 1.23 3.48
C TRP A 215 14.23 1.03 3.72
N VAL A 216 13.40 2.07 3.57
CA VAL A 216 11.94 1.96 3.73
C VAL A 216 11.35 0.98 2.72
N ILE A 217 11.74 1.05 1.45
CA ILE A 217 11.25 0.17 0.39
C ILE A 217 11.59 -1.30 0.70
N GLY A 218 12.83 -1.58 1.10
CA GLY A 218 13.23 -2.94 1.50
C GLY A 218 12.50 -3.45 2.74
N GLU A 219 12.25 -2.60 3.73
CA GLU A 219 11.52 -2.97 4.93
C GLU A 219 10.03 -3.21 4.65
N ILE A 220 9.42 -2.46 3.73
CA ILE A 220 8.05 -2.73 3.26
C ILE A 220 7.96 -4.10 2.62
N GLU A 221 8.88 -4.42 1.70
CA GLU A 221 8.92 -5.72 1.01
C GLU A 221 9.05 -6.87 2.03
N SER A 222 10.01 -6.76 2.96
CA SER A 222 10.25 -7.77 4.00
C SER A 222 9.03 -7.98 4.90
N ARG A 223 8.41 -6.90 5.39
CA ARG A 223 7.25 -7.00 6.28
C ARG A 223 5.98 -7.48 5.56
N PHE A 224 5.82 -7.13 4.30
CA PHE A 224 4.69 -7.59 3.50
C PHE A 224 4.75 -9.10 3.26
N LEU A 225 5.93 -9.63 2.96
CA LEU A 225 6.13 -11.08 2.83
C LEU A 225 5.91 -11.81 4.15
N GLN A 226 6.28 -11.20 5.28
CA GLN A 226 6.01 -11.75 6.62
C GLN A 226 4.53 -11.73 7.00
N SER A 227 3.73 -10.80 6.44
CA SER A 227 2.30 -10.72 6.71
C SER A 227 1.46 -11.70 5.90
N LEU A 228 2.04 -12.43 4.94
CA LEU A 228 1.32 -13.45 4.18
C LEU A 228 0.93 -14.62 5.10
N VAL A 229 -0.28 -15.13 4.91
CA VAL A 229 -0.76 -16.30 5.65
C VAL A 229 0.09 -17.53 5.36
N ALA A 230 0.40 -18.32 6.38
CA ALA A 230 1.19 -19.53 6.21
C ALA A 230 0.33 -20.65 5.62
N PRO A 231 0.79 -21.35 4.56
CA PRO A 231 0.14 -22.56 4.11
C PRO A 231 0.09 -23.60 5.24
N GLY A 232 -1.06 -24.25 5.40
CA GLY A 232 -1.28 -25.21 6.49
C GLY A 232 -1.93 -24.62 7.74
N GLU A 233 -2.14 -23.31 7.79
CA GLU A 233 -2.79 -22.67 8.93
C GLU A 233 -4.28 -23.05 9.04
N MET A 234 -4.67 -23.46 10.27
CA MET A 234 -6.02 -23.92 10.60
C MET A 234 -6.95 -22.74 10.88
N ILE A 235 -7.24 -21.96 9.85
CA ILE A 235 -7.97 -20.69 9.97
C ILE A 235 -9.42 -20.86 10.47
N GLY A 236 -10.06 -22.00 10.24
CA GLY A 236 -11.44 -22.19 10.65
C GLY A 236 -11.61 -22.28 12.17
N CYS A 237 -10.62 -22.84 12.87
CA CYS A 237 -10.57 -22.82 14.33
C CYS A 237 -10.27 -21.42 14.88
N VAL A 238 -9.48 -20.62 14.16
CA VAL A 238 -9.15 -19.24 14.56
C VAL A 238 -10.36 -18.30 14.38
N ALA A 239 -11.18 -18.56 13.37
CA ALA A 239 -12.40 -17.79 13.09
C ALA A 239 -13.61 -18.16 13.97
N ALA A 240 -13.62 -19.36 14.56
CA ALA A 240 -14.74 -19.92 15.35
C ALA A 240 -14.80 -19.45 16.81
#